data_AF-A0A1B6FXX0-F1
#
_entry.id   AF-A0A1B6FXX0-F1
#
_cell.length_a   1.000
_cell.length_b   1.000
_cell.length_c   1.000
_cell.angle_alpha   90.00
_cell.angle_beta   90.00
_cell.angle_gamma   90.00
#
_symmetry.space_group_name_H-M   'P 1'
#
loop_
_entity.id
_entity.type
_entity.pdbx_description
1 polymer ?
#
loop_
_entity_poly.entity_id
_entity_poly.type
_entity_poly.pdbx_seq_one_letter_code
_entity_poly.pdbx_strand_id
1 'polypeptide(L)'
;PLLQFFVVCFTFQILISITIQRTIVPEHYTLWVVPFLNNLTYWGRVSVNYTVLDFTNEVTLNAENLNIESFVMRGLAQRQIPQSEVSTGQNLTTWFVSAKQALRGRYNLDISFNGRINDITFGKGFYYNTYIDKETESIYAATMSRAWDNYRTFPCFDEPALRSPFTVHIARFLNQSSQSNMPLASTSLPEGSLDGRVWDTYYDTPYLSTHEIHLSVHSLVRVSAARRNYSVLVAGDSVAQAAMAAALLPTAADLLQTWLLDLPPPLPLPKMDILVFPDIAFETSLSPGIVTCSEDHILFMEGISNARSEQLVVLTVANTVSYQWLSLHLMPRGWLRDGIATYLQYKLASQLKPSWRFDELFTLDILHQTFLEELDMPKSVENVSPLLYKKVATTL
;
A
#
# COMPACT_ATOMS: atom_id res chain seq x y z
N PRO A 1 -4.10 26.88 -9.73
CA PRO A 1 -2.94 27.57 -10.35
C PRO A 1 -1.57 27.22 -9.71
N LEU A 2 -1.33 27.51 -8.43
CA LEU A 2 -0.05 27.22 -7.75
C LEU A 2 0.23 25.71 -7.64
N LEU A 3 -0.76 24.91 -7.22
CA LEU A 3 -0.62 23.46 -7.11
C LEU A 3 -0.36 22.79 -8.48
N GLN A 4 -1.03 23.26 -9.54
CA GLN A 4 -0.80 22.81 -10.92
C GLN A 4 0.61 23.15 -11.40
N PHE A 5 1.09 24.37 -11.14
CA PHE A 5 2.46 24.77 -11.46
C PHE A 5 3.49 23.91 -10.70
N PHE A 6 3.23 23.61 -9.43
CA PHE A 6 4.08 22.73 -8.62
C PHE A 6 4.15 21.28 -9.14
N VAL A 7 3.01 20.69 -9.49
CA VAL A 7 2.93 19.32 -10.01
C VAL A 7 3.60 19.21 -11.38
N VAL A 8 3.38 20.19 -12.28
CA VAL A 8 3.96 20.20 -13.64
C VAL A 8 5.47 20.50 -13.62
N CYS A 9 5.93 21.47 -12.81
CA CYS A 9 7.36 21.80 -12.77
C CYS A 9 8.21 20.71 -12.10
N PHE A 10 7.69 20.00 -11.08
CA PHE A 10 8.42 18.90 -10.47
C PHE A 10 8.40 17.64 -11.34
N THR A 11 7.29 17.29 -11.99
CA THR A 11 7.28 16.12 -12.91
C THR A 11 8.32 16.27 -14.05
N PHE A 12 8.52 17.47 -14.57
CA PHE A 12 9.48 17.73 -15.67
C PHE A 12 10.95 17.71 -15.24
N GLN A 13 11.28 18.21 -14.05
CA GLN A 13 12.67 18.27 -13.56
C GLN A 13 13.23 16.90 -13.13
N ILE A 14 12.37 15.89 -13.01
CA ILE A 14 12.66 14.59 -12.40
C ILE A 14 12.83 13.44 -13.41
N LEU A 15 12.34 13.60 -14.64
CA LEU A 15 12.73 12.73 -15.77
C LEU A 15 14.26 12.71 -15.99
N ILE A 16 14.98 13.72 -15.48
CA ILE A 16 16.42 13.92 -15.66
C ILE A 16 17.27 13.31 -14.53
N SER A 17 16.72 13.05 -13.32
CA SER A 17 17.51 12.63 -12.14
C SER A 17 17.41 11.16 -11.75
N ILE A 18 16.58 10.35 -12.41
CA ILE A 18 16.45 8.90 -12.12
C ILE A 18 17.34 8.10 -13.08
N THR A 19 18.64 8.42 -13.10
CA THR A 19 19.69 7.56 -13.68
C THR A 19 20.43 6.88 -12.54
N ILE A 20 19.75 5.98 -11.82
CA ILE A 20 20.44 4.82 -11.28
C ILE A 20 20.47 3.84 -12.46
N GLN A 21 21.66 3.36 -12.86
CA GLN A 21 21.80 2.34 -13.90
C GLN A 21 21.01 1.10 -13.47
N ARG A 22 19.75 1.00 -13.90
CA ARG A 22 18.86 -0.10 -13.57
C ARG A 22 19.04 -1.17 -14.63
N THR A 23 19.98 -2.06 -14.39
CA THR A 23 20.22 -3.22 -15.24
C THR A 23 18.97 -4.08 -15.41
N ILE A 24 18.04 -4.07 -14.44
CA ILE A 24 16.82 -4.89 -14.42
C ILE A 24 15.60 -4.02 -14.12
N VAL A 25 14.53 -4.19 -14.91
CA VAL A 25 13.26 -3.46 -14.77
C VAL A 25 12.10 -4.45 -14.74
N PRO A 26 11.31 -4.54 -13.65
CA PRO A 26 10.10 -5.35 -13.65
C PRO A 26 9.03 -4.76 -14.56
N GLU A 27 8.39 -5.61 -15.33
CA GLU A 27 7.31 -5.25 -16.27
C GLU A 27 5.93 -5.60 -15.71
N HIS A 28 5.79 -6.71 -14.97
CA HIS A 28 4.52 -7.18 -14.43
C HIS A 28 4.72 -8.26 -13.36
N TYR A 29 3.94 -8.21 -12.28
CA TYR A 29 3.89 -9.26 -11.26
C TYR A 29 2.55 -10.00 -11.27
N THR A 30 2.58 -11.32 -11.13
CA THR A 30 1.40 -12.12 -10.81
C THR A 30 1.64 -12.79 -9.47
N LEU A 31 0.74 -12.57 -8.51
CA LEU A 31 0.91 -13.02 -7.13
C LEU A 31 -0.25 -13.91 -6.72
N TRP A 32 0.06 -15.10 -6.21
CA TRP A 32 -0.90 -16.02 -5.61
C TRP A 32 -0.54 -16.23 -4.14
N VAL A 33 -1.51 -16.08 -3.25
CA VAL A 33 -1.30 -16.25 -1.81
C VAL A 33 -2.39 -17.10 -1.18
N VAL A 34 -1.96 -18.07 -0.36
CA VAL A 34 -2.84 -18.96 0.42
C VAL A 34 -2.49 -18.80 1.91
N PRO A 35 -3.26 -18.00 2.67
CA PRO A 35 -3.05 -17.82 4.10
C PRO A 35 -3.66 -18.97 4.92
N PHE A 36 -2.85 -19.59 5.77
CA PHE A 36 -3.23 -20.62 6.72
C PHE A 36 -3.30 -20.04 8.14
N LEU A 37 -4.47 -19.52 8.51
CA LEU A 37 -4.69 -18.82 9.79
C LEU A 37 -4.62 -19.75 11.02
N ASN A 38 -4.77 -21.06 10.83
CA ASN A 38 -4.70 -22.08 11.88
C ASN A 38 -3.26 -22.37 12.36
N ASN A 39 -2.27 -22.25 11.48
CA ASN A 39 -0.86 -22.46 11.82
C ASN A 39 0.00 -21.20 11.62
N LEU A 40 -0.64 -20.08 11.27
CA LEU A 40 -0.03 -18.76 11.07
C LEU A 40 1.11 -18.79 10.04
N THR A 41 0.87 -19.50 8.93
CA THR A 41 1.77 -19.53 7.77
C THR A 41 1.01 -19.16 6.51
N TYR A 42 1.74 -18.91 5.42
CA TYR A 42 1.14 -18.77 4.12
C TYR A 42 2.05 -19.36 3.05
N TRP A 43 1.42 -19.94 2.05
CA TRP A 43 2.08 -20.31 0.81
C TRP A 43 1.90 -19.18 -0.21
N GLY A 44 2.95 -18.91 -0.98
CA GLY A 44 2.94 -17.89 -2.01
C GLY A 44 3.60 -18.37 -3.29
N ARG A 45 3.10 -17.87 -4.43
CA ARG A 45 3.79 -17.94 -5.71
C ARG A 45 3.85 -16.53 -6.30
N VAL A 46 5.02 -16.12 -6.75
CA VAL A 46 5.20 -14.89 -7.50
C VAL A 46 5.78 -15.20 -8.86
N SER A 47 5.17 -14.66 -9.92
CA SER A 47 5.70 -14.71 -11.28
C SER A 47 5.98 -13.28 -11.73
N VAL A 48 7.25 -12.95 -11.97
CA VAL A 48 7.66 -11.62 -12.39
C VAL A 48 8.19 -11.65 -13.83
N ASN A 49 7.55 -10.87 -14.69
CA ASN A 49 8.09 -10.53 -16.00
C ASN A 49 9.03 -9.32 -15.82
N TYR A 50 10.24 -9.39 -16.36
CA TYR A 50 11.23 -8.31 -16.25
C TYR A 50 12.11 -8.21 -17.49
N THR A 51 12.67 -7.03 -17.70
CA THR A 51 13.62 -6.72 -18.77
C THR A 51 15.00 -6.44 -18.18
N VAL A 52 16.01 -7.08 -18.77
CA VAL A 52 17.43 -6.85 -18.51
C VAL A 52 17.98 -5.91 -19.58
N LEU A 53 18.39 -4.70 -19.19
CA LEU A 53 18.87 -3.64 -20.10
C LEU A 53 20.33 -3.83 -20.49
N ASP A 54 21.19 -4.06 -19.50
CA ASP A 54 22.63 -4.31 -19.67
C ASP A 54 22.95 -5.79 -19.45
N PHE A 55 23.93 -6.32 -20.18
CA PHE A 55 24.31 -7.72 -20.06
C PHE A 55 24.73 -8.04 -18.62
N THR A 56 24.06 -9.02 -18.02
CA THR A 56 24.39 -9.54 -16.68
C THR A 56 24.16 -11.05 -16.63
N ASN A 57 24.89 -11.75 -15.77
CA ASN A 57 24.65 -13.17 -15.49
C ASN A 57 23.90 -13.36 -14.16
N GLU A 58 23.65 -12.28 -13.43
CA GLU A 58 23.09 -12.29 -12.08
C GLU A 58 21.80 -11.46 -12.03
N VAL A 59 20.77 -12.05 -11.43
CA VAL A 59 19.50 -11.39 -11.12
C VAL A 59 19.36 -11.35 -9.60
N THR A 60 19.27 -10.15 -9.04
CA THR A 60 19.19 -9.94 -7.59
C THR A 60 17.77 -9.54 -7.20
N LEU A 61 17.18 -10.26 -6.24
CA LEU A 61 15.89 -9.94 -5.62
C LEU A 61 16.06 -9.74 -4.12
N ASN A 62 15.07 -9.14 -3.49
CA ASN A 62 14.96 -9.06 -2.04
C ASN A 62 13.99 -10.12 -1.54
N ALA A 63 14.39 -10.85 -0.49
CA ALA A 63 13.56 -11.79 0.25
C ALA A 63 14.10 -11.93 1.68
N GLU A 64 13.27 -11.71 2.70
CA GLU A 64 13.65 -11.87 4.12
C GLU A 64 12.63 -12.76 4.83
N ASN A 65 13.11 -13.75 5.59
CA ASN A 65 12.26 -14.67 6.36
C ASN A 65 11.25 -15.45 5.51
N LEU A 66 11.57 -15.67 4.23
CA LEU A 66 10.81 -16.49 3.30
C LEU A 66 11.57 -17.78 2.98
N ASN A 67 10.89 -18.92 3.04
CA ASN A 67 11.42 -20.21 2.62
C ASN A 67 11.10 -20.43 1.15
N ILE A 68 12.09 -20.27 0.27
CA ILE A 68 11.91 -20.50 -1.17
C ILE A 68 11.91 -22.00 -1.45
N GLU A 69 10.80 -22.53 -1.94
CA GLU A 69 10.65 -23.96 -2.26
C GLU A 69 11.22 -24.29 -3.63
N SER A 70 10.94 -23.44 -4.62
CA SER A 70 11.39 -23.62 -5.99
C SER A 70 11.35 -22.30 -6.75
N PHE A 71 12.16 -22.22 -7.80
CA PHE A 71 12.15 -21.09 -8.72
C PHE A 71 12.51 -21.58 -10.12
N VAL A 72 11.98 -20.91 -11.15
CA VAL A 72 12.23 -21.22 -12.56
C VAL A 72 12.37 -19.92 -13.34
N MET A 73 13.49 -19.75 -14.03
CA MET A 73 13.68 -18.63 -14.95
C MET A 73 13.43 -19.09 -16.38
N ARG A 74 12.63 -18.32 -17.12
CA ARG A 74 12.30 -18.57 -18.53
C ARG A 74 12.63 -17.35 -19.39
N GLY A 75 13.14 -17.60 -20.59
CA GLY A 75 13.25 -16.56 -21.62
C GLY A 75 11.95 -16.41 -22.43
N LEU A 76 11.91 -15.43 -23.35
CA LEU A 76 10.78 -15.14 -24.24
C LEU A 76 10.16 -16.37 -24.94
N ALA A 77 10.97 -17.35 -25.33
CA ALA A 77 10.50 -18.58 -25.97
C ALA A 77 9.92 -19.62 -24.99
N GLN A 78 9.64 -19.25 -23.74
CA GLN A 78 9.22 -20.12 -22.62
C GLN A 78 10.20 -21.26 -22.29
N ARG A 79 11.39 -21.22 -22.89
CA ARG A 79 12.48 -22.15 -22.60
C ARG A 79 13.09 -21.79 -21.26
N GLN A 80 13.22 -22.80 -20.40
CA GLN A 80 13.89 -22.69 -19.12
C GLN A 80 15.37 -22.34 -19.34
N ILE A 81 15.85 -21.37 -18.58
CA ILE A 81 17.26 -20.96 -18.60
C ILE A 81 17.99 -21.81 -17.56
N PRO A 82 19.07 -22.51 -17.94
CA PRO A 82 19.90 -23.22 -16.99
C PRO A 82 20.50 -22.25 -15.96
N GLN A 83 20.20 -22.50 -14.69
CA GLN A 83 20.71 -21.73 -13.56
C GLN A 83 21.88 -22.50 -12.93
N SER A 84 22.89 -21.77 -12.44
CA SER A 84 24.05 -22.38 -11.78
C SER A 84 23.83 -22.48 -10.29
N GLU A 85 23.46 -21.38 -9.64
CA GLU A 85 23.43 -21.29 -8.19
C GLU A 85 22.42 -20.25 -7.74
N VAL A 86 21.85 -20.50 -6.56
CA VAL A 86 21.19 -19.50 -5.74
C VAL A 86 22.05 -19.28 -4.51
N SER A 87 22.29 -18.02 -4.18
CA SER A 87 22.93 -17.67 -2.92
C SER A 87 22.15 -16.59 -2.20
N THR A 88 22.15 -16.67 -0.88
CA THR A 88 21.65 -15.61 -0.01
C THR A 88 22.80 -14.66 0.28
N GLY A 89 22.60 -13.36 0.09
CA GLY A 89 23.58 -12.33 0.40
C GLY A 89 23.92 -12.28 1.89
N GLN A 90 25.04 -11.62 2.22
CA GLN A 90 25.55 -11.53 3.59
C GLN A 90 24.54 -10.91 4.59
N ASN A 91 23.63 -10.06 4.11
CA ASN A 91 22.61 -9.41 4.92
C ASN A 91 21.29 -10.20 5.06
N LEU A 92 21.23 -11.47 4.60
CA LEU A 92 20.06 -12.38 4.66
C LEU A 92 18.74 -11.88 4.02
N THR A 93 18.76 -10.70 3.42
CA THR A 93 17.63 -10.01 2.79
C THR A 93 17.72 -9.99 1.26
N THR A 94 18.88 -10.37 0.73
CA THR A 94 19.19 -10.35 -0.70
C THR A 94 19.32 -11.78 -1.21
N TRP A 95 18.69 -12.05 -2.35
CA TRP A 95 18.67 -13.34 -3.03
C TRP A 95 19.25 -13.17 -4.43
N PHE A 96 20.32 -13.92 -4.72
CA PHE A 96 20.99 -13.91 -6.01
C PHE A 96 20.61 -15.14 -6.81
N VAL A 97 20.16 -14.93 -8.04
CA VAL A 97 19.91 -15.98 -9.02
C VAL A 97 20.94 -15.84 -10.14
N SER A 98 21.90 -16.76 -10.17
CA SER A 98 22.95 -16.79 -11.18
C SER A 98 22.55 -17.65 -12.37
N ALA A 99 22.48 -17.04 -13.55
CA ALA A 99 22.27 -17.72 -14.81
C ALA A 99 23.61 -18.20 -15.39
N LYS A 100 23.61 -19.37 -16.03
CA LYS A 100 24.81 -19.92 -16.70
C LYS A 100 25.21 -19.17 -17.97
N GLN A 101 24.38 -18.24 -18.42
CA GLN A 101 24.56 -17.45 -19.63
C GLN A 101 24.25 -15.97 -19.34
N ALA A 102 24.85 -15.08 -20.13
CA ALA A 102 24.51 -13.67 -20.10
C ALA A 102 23.05 -13.45 -20.50
N LEU A 103 22.36 -12.68 -19.68
CA LEU A 103 20.98 -12.27 -19.83
C LEU A 103 20.95 -10.87 -20.45
N ARG A 104 20.06 -10.68 -21.42
CA ARG A 104 19.67 -9.39 -21.99
C ARG A 104 18.31 -9.52 -22.67
N GLY A 105 17.42 -8.57 -22.44
CA GLY A 105 16.04 -8.59 -22.93
C GLY A 105 15.06 -9.13 -21.90
N ARG A 106 13.96 -9.73 -22.36
CA ARG A 106 12.81 -10.09 -21.52
C ARG A 106 12.90 -11.51 -20.97
N TYR A 107 12.55 -11.64 -19.70
CA TYR A 107 12.55 -12.89 -18.96
C TYR A 107 11.35 -12.95 -18.02
N ASN A 108 11.05 -14.16 -17.56
CA ASN A 108 10.11 -14.43 -16.50
C ASN A 108 10.83 -15.21 -15.38
N LEU A 109 10.51 -14.89 -14.13
CA LEU A 109 10.95 -15.65 -12.96
C LEU A 109 9.72 -16.04 -12.15
N ASP A 110 9.45 -17.34 -12.11
CA ASP A 110 8.46 -17.96 -11.25
C ASP A 110 9.14 -18.41 -9.95
N ILE A 111 8.58 -18.07 -8.79
CA ILE A 111 9.10 -18.43 -7.47
C ILE A 111 7.93 -18.93 -6.61
N SER A 112 8.08 -20.12 -6.02
CA SER A 112 7.18 -20.64 -4.98
C SER A 112 7.88 -20.57 -3.63
N PHE A 113 7.17 -20.13 -2.60
CA PHE A 113 7.74 -19.89 -1.28
C PHE A 113 6.71 -20.05 -0.16
N ASN A 114 7.19 -20.20 1.07
CA ASN A 114 6.39 -20.11 2.28
C ASN A 114 6.88 -18.98 3.17
N GLY A 115 5.95 -18.31 3.85
CA GLY A 115 6.24 -17.33 4.87
C GLY A 115 5.44 -17.58 6.14
N ARG A 116 5.78 -16.84 7.20
CA ARG A 116 5.02 -16.78 8.45
C ARG A 116 4.11 -15.56 8.44
N ILE A 117 2.89 -15.73 8.95
CA ILE A 117 2.00 -14.61 9.26
C ILE A 117 2.36 -14.16 10.67
N ASN A 118 3.00 -13.00 10.77
CA ASN A 118 3.55 -12.53 12.03
C ASN A 118 2.48 -11.91 12.92
N ASP A 119 2.74 -11.87 14.22
CA ASP A 119 1.93 -11.08 15.14
C ASP A 119 1.99 -9.58 14.75
N ILE A 120 0.90 -8.85 14.95
CA ILE A 120 0.78 -7.40 14.69
C ILE A 120 1.90 -6.57 15.33
N THR A 121 2.45 -7.01 16.47
CA THR A 121 3.59 -6.35 17.15
C THR A 121 4.84 -6.25 16.27
N PHE A 122 5.04 -7.19 15.34
CA PHE A 122 6.10 -7.11 14.34
C PHE A 122 5.81 -6.05 13.28
N GLY A 123 4.53 -5.78 13.03
CA GLY A 123 4.00 -4.75 12.14
C GLY A 123 4.34 -4.89 10.66
N LYS A 124 5.31 -5.71 10.25
CA LYS A 124 5.85 -5.70 8.88
C LYS A 124 5.59 -6.98 8.11
N GLY A 125 5.28 -6.82 6.82
CA GLY A 125 4.97 -7.90 5.90
C GLY A 125 3.55 -8.41 6.12
N PHE A 126 3.36 -9.73 6.11
CA PHE A 126 2.06 -10.34 6.38
C PHE A 126 1.88 -10.54 7.89
N TYR A 127 0.82 -9.99 8.46
CA TYR A 127 0.51 -10.11 9.89
C TYR A 127 -0.92 -10.59 10.14
N TYR A 128 -1.20 -11.05 11.35
CA TYR A 128 -2.54 -11.40 11.84
C TYR A 128 -2.82 -10.70 13.17
N ASN A 129 -4.11 -10.62 13.50
CA ASN A 129 -4.57 -10.39 14.86
C ASN A 129 -5.95 -11.05 15.05
N THR A 130 -6.40 -11.15 16.31
CA THR A 130 -7.76 -11.54 16.64
C THR A 130 -8.55 -10.37 17.21
N TYR A 131 -9.88 -10.44 17.10
CA TYR A 131 -10.80 -9.46 17.63
C TYR A 131 -12.12 -10.12 17.99
N ILE A 132 -12.90 -9.48 18.86
CA ILE A 132 -14.23 -9.96 19.22
C ILE A 132 -15.26 -9.31 18.29
N ASP A 133 -16.09 -10.13 17.66
CA ASP A 133 -17.24 -9.70 16.85
C ASP A 133 -18.47 -10.49 17.32
N LYS A 134 -19.49 -9.81 17.84
CA LYS A 134 -20.74 -10.43 18.32
C LYS A 134 -20.48 -11.60 19.28
N GLU A 135 -19.62 -11.37 20.27
CA GLU A 135 -19.21 -12.35 21.29
C GLU A 135 -18.36 -13.53 20.76
N THR A 136 -17.99 -13.53 19.48
CA THR A 136 -17.15 -14.57 18.88
C THR A 136 -15.76 -14.03 18.55
N GLU A 137 -14.72 -14.81 18.85
CA GLU A 137 -13.37 -14.47 18.42
C GLU A 137 -13.25 -14.68 16.91
N SER A 138 -12.87 -13.63 16.21
CA SER A 138 -12.59 -13.60 14.78
C SER A 138 -11.10 -13.34 14.56
N ILE A 139 -10.55 -13.92 13.48
CA ILE A 139 -9.16 -13.74 13.07
C ILE A 139 -9.12 -13.11 11.69
N TYR A 140 -8.17 -12.21 11.48
CA TYR A 140 -7.85 -11.68 10.15
C TYR A 140 -6.36 -11.78 9.88
N ALA A 141 -5.99 -11.78 8.61
CA ALA A 141 -4.62 -11.52 8.18
C ALA A 141 -4.61 -10.40 7.15
N ALA A 142 -3.61 -9.52 7.24
CA ALA A 142 -3.43 -8.40 6.34
C ALA A 142 -1.94 -8.09 6.14
N THR A 143 -1.59 -7.43 5.05
CA THR A 143 -0.22 -6.95 4.84
C THR A 143 -0.06 -5.51 5.31
N MET A 144 1.09 -5.21 5.89
CA MET A 144 1.56 -3.84 6.08
C MET A 144 3.03 -3.78 5.68
N SER A 145 3.33 -2.94 4.70
CA SER A 145 4.68 -2.74 4.23
C SER A 145 4.95 -1.24 4.09
N ARG A 146 6.17 -0.84 4.45
CA ARG A 146 6.72 0.47 4.12
C ARG A 146 7.70 0.30 2.97
N ALA A 147 8.19 1.42 2.43
CA ALA A 147 9.26 1.40 1.45
C ALA A 147 10.43 0.52 1.95
N TRP A 148 10.93 -0.36 1.09
CA TRP A 148 12.00 -1.33 1.39
C TRP A 148 11.68 -2.33 2.52
N ASP A 149 10.42 -2.71 2.73
CA ASP A 149 10.02 -3.73 3.71
C ASP A 149 9.12 -4.83 3.09
N ASN A 150 8.78 -4.75 1.80
CA ASN A 150 7.80 -5.66 1.18
C ASN A 150 8.40 -7.02 0.81
N TYR A 151 9.73 -7.11 0.72
CA TYR A 151 10.44 -8.37 0.55
C TYR A 151 10.18 -9.41 1.69
N ARG A 152 9.50 -8.99 2.76
CA ARG A 152 9.01 -9.85 3.87
C ARG A 152 7.67 -10.55 3.53
N THR A 153 6.96 -10.10 2.50
CA THR A 153 5.67 -10.62 2.04
C THR A 153 5.83 -11.52 0.81
N PHE A 154 6.70 -11.14 -0.14
CA PHE A 154 7.04 -11.97 -1.29
C PHE A 154 8.39 -11.56 -1.87
N PRO A 155 9.13 -12.48 -2.54
CA PRO A 155 10.39 -12.14 -3.21
C PRO A 155 10.16 -11.11 -4.33
N CYS A 156 10.85 -9.98 -4.30
CA CYS A 156 10.62 -8.90 -5.26
C CYS A 156 11.84 -8.00 -5.49
N PHE A 157 11.79 -7.16 -6.54
CA PHE A 157 12.76 -6.08 -6.76
C PHE A 157 12.32 -4.88 -5.90
N ASP A 158 12.66 -4.88 -4.61
CA ASP A 158 12.03 -4.02 -3.60
C ASP A 158 12.63 -2.60 -3.55
N GLU A 159 12.59 -1.90 -4.68
CA GLU A 159 12.92 -0.48 -4.78
C GLU A 159 11.68 0.34 -5.09
N PRO A 160 11.35 1.41 -4.32
CA PRO A 160 10.14 2.20 -4.55
C PRO A 160 9.99 2.76 -5.97
N ALA A 161 11.09 3.09 -6.64
CA ALA A 161 11.02 3.60 -8.01
C ALA A 161 10.82 2.51 -9.08
N LEU A 162 10.97 1.22 -8.77
CA LEU A 162 10.66 0.09 -9.68
C LEU A 162 9.16 -0.23 -9.62
N ARG A 163 8.33 0.66 -10.15
CA ARG A 163 6.87 0.47 -10.19
C ARG A 163 6.48 -0.45 -11.34
N SER A 164 5.48 -1.30 -11.12
CA SER A 164 4.92 -2.21 -12.14
C SER A 164 3.45 -2.54 -11.84
N PRO A 165 2.69 -3.05 -12.82
CA PRO A 165 1.36 -3.60 -12.58
C PRO A 165 1.41 -4.95 -11.88
N PHE A 166 0.36 -5.24 -11.10
CA PHE A 166 0.19 -6.48 -10.35
C PHE A 166 -1.18 -7.11 -10.64
N THR A 167 -1.19 -8.39 -10.95
CA THR A 167 -2.39 -9.24 -10.85
C THR A 167 -2.31 -10.02 -9.53
N VAL A 168 -3.35 -9.90 -8.70
CA VAL A 168 -3.38 -10.51 -7.37
C VAL A 168 -4.45 -11.60 -7.29
N HIS A 169 -4.06 -12.74 -6.73
CA HIS A 169 -4.93 -13.87 -6.42
C HIS A 169 -4.81 -14.22 -4.92
N ILE A 170 -5.94 -14.25 -4.23
CA ILE A 170 -5.98 -14.57 -2.79
C ILE A 170 -6.92 -15.75 -2.58
N ALA A 171 -6.42 -16.81 -1.93
CA ALA A 171 -7.25 -17.94 -1.55
C ALA A 171 -7.91 -17.72 -0.20
N ARG A 172 -9.21 -17.97 -0.11
CA ARG A 172 -9.98 -17.83 1.14
C ARG A 172 -11.09 -18.87 1.25
N PHE A 173 -11.58 -19.08 2.47
CA PHE A 173 -12.80 -19.87 2.67
C PHE A 173 -14.04 -19.11 2.20
N LEU A 174 -15.11 -19.84 1.87
CA LEU A 174 -16.37 -19.25 1.39
C LEU A 174 -17.04 -18.31 2.38
N ASN A 175 -16.83 -18.53 3.69
CA ASN A 175 -17.35 -17.68 4.77
C ASN A 175 -16.45 -16.47 5.08
N GLN A 176 -15.33 -16.31 4.40
CA GLN A 176 -14.43 -15.17 4.55
C GLN A 176 -14.57 -14.23 3.36
N SER A 177 -14.07 -13.01 3.53
CA SER A 177 -13.82 -12.06 2.44
C SER A 177 -12.31 -11.86 2.26
N SER A 178 -11.89 -11.54 1.04
CA SER A 178 -10.53 -11.05 0.78
C SER A 178 -10.59 -9.62 0.28
N GLN A 179 -9.51 -8.85 0.45
CA GLN A 179 -9.35 -7.54 -0.18
C GLN A 179 -7.94 -7.34 -0.75
N SER A 180 -7.86 -6.57 -1.84
CA SER A 180 -6.63 -6.05 -2.41
C SER A 180 -6.87 -4.66 -3.02
N ASN A 181 -5.87 -4.08 -3.68
CA ASN A 181 -5.87 -2.72 -4.23
C ASN A 181 -6.99 -2.49 -5.25
N MET A 182 -7.28 -3.49 -6.10
CA MET A 182 -8.24 -3.38 -7.21
C MET A 182 -9.59 -4.04 -6.90
N PRO A 183 -10.65 -3.80 -7.69
CA PRO A 183 -11.90 -4.53 -7.55
C PRO A 183 -11.74 -6.02 -7.85
N LEU A 184 -12.55 -6.83 -7.18
CA LEU A 184 -12.64 -8.26 -7.44
C LEU A 184 -13.13 -8.47 -8.88
N ALA A 185 -12.33 -9.15 -9.70
CA ALA A 185 -12.67 -9.48 -11.08
C ALA A 185 -13.47 -10.79 -11.16
N SER A 186 -13.07 -11.81 -10.41
CA SER A 186 -13.74 -13.11 -10.40
C SER A 186 -13.40 -13.93 -9.15
N THR A 187 -14.33 -14.79 -8.75
CA THR A 187 -14.07 -15.88 -7.80
C THR A 187 -14.16 -17.21 -8.56
N SER A 188 -13.13 -18.06 -8.45
CA SER A 188 -13.07 -19.36 -9.13
C SER A 188 -12.70 -20.50 -8.18
N LEU A 189 -13.14 -21.71 -8.53
CA LEU A 189 -12.67 -22.92 -7.86
C LEU A 189 -11.21 -23.18 -8.28
N PRO A 190 -10.35 -23.68 -7.37
CA PRO A 190 -9.00 -24.10 -7.70
C PRO A 190 -9.01 -25.35 -8.61
N GLU A 191 -7.96 -25.51 -9.41
CA GLU A 191 -7.69 -26.78 -10.08
C GLU A 191 -7.24 -27.81 -9.03
N GLY A 192 -8.18 -28.61 -8.52
CA GLY A 192 -7.95 -29.58 -7.45
C GLY A 192 -8.55 -29.15 -6.10
N SER A 193 -8.03 -29.71 -5.01
CA SER A 193 -8.44 -29.31 -3.65
C SER A 193 -7.50 -28.25 -3.10
N LEU A 194 -8.04 -27.12 -2.66
CA LEU A 194 -7.33 -26.11 -1.87
C LEU A 194 -7.95 -26.03 -0.47
N ASP A 195 -8.16 -27.19 0.16
CA ASP A 195 -8.77 -27.34 1.48
C ASP A 195 -10.13 -26.62 1.63
N GLY A 196 -10.96 -26.65 0.57
CA GLY A 196 -12.27 -25.99 0.57
C GLY A 196 -12.24 -24.47 0.34
N ARG A 197 -11.10 -23.93 -0.10
CA ARG A 197 -10.94 -22.51 -0.46
C ARG A 197 -11.25 -22.25 -1.93
N VAL A 198 -11.55 -20.99 -2.22
CA VAL A 198 -11.74 -20.44 -3.56
C VAL A 198 -10.68 -19.37 -3.83
N TRP A 199 -10.37 -19.15 -5.11
CA TRP A 199 -9.51 -18.07 -5.55
C TRP A 199 -10.33 -16.82 -5.85
N ASP A 200 -10.03 -15.73 -5.16
CA ASP A 200 -10.42 -14.40 -5.57
C ASP A 200 -9.32 -13.81 -6.46
N THR A 201 -9.67 -13.40 -7.67
CA THR A 201 -8.77 -12.74 -8.62
C THR A 201 -9.17 -11.28 -8.77
N TYR A 202 -8.21 -10.38 -8.64
CA TYR A 202 -8.38 -8.94 -8.74
C TYR A 202 -7.96 -8.43 -10.11
N TYR A 203 -8.56 -7.33 -10.57
CA TYR A 203 -8.08 -6.64 -11.79
C TYR A 203 -6.64 -6.15 -11.62
N ASP A 204 -5.93 -6.00 -12.74
CA ASP A 204 -4.57 -5.50 -12.74
C ASP A 204 -4.47 -4.09 -12.14
N THR A 205 -3.50 -3.89 -11.25
CA THR A 205 -3.22 -2.57 -10.69
C THR A 205 -2.66 -1.63 -11.77
N PRO A 206 -2.73 -0.30 -11.58
CA PRO A 206 -1.79 0.60 -12.25
C PRO A 206 -0.35 0.30 -11.81
N TYR A 207 0.61 1.08 -12.30
CA TYR A 207 2.00 0.99 -11.85
C TYR A 207 2.11 1.33 -10.35
N LEU A 208 2.29 0.29 -9.53
CA LEU A 208 2.49 0.41 -8.08
C LEU A 208 3.91 0.00 -7.70
N SER A 209 4.42 0.56 -6.62
CA SER A 209 5.60 0.02 -5.97
C SER A 209 5.22 -1.25 -5.19
N THR A 210 6.17 -2.15 -4.99
CA THR A 210 6.01 -3.40 -4.22
C THR A 210 5.36 -3.19 -2.85
N HIS A 211 5.81 -2.21 -2.08
CA HIS A 211 5.26 -1.88 -0.74
C HIS A 211 3.85 -1.30 -0.73
N GLU A 212 3.30 -0.92 -1.88
CA GLU A 212 1.93 -0.41 -2.01
C GLU A 212 0.91 -1.56 -2.18
N ILE A 213 1.37 -2.81 -2.32
CA ILE A 213 0.51 -3.97 -2.49
C ILE A 213 -0.12 -4.38 -1.17
N HIS A 214 -1.45 -4.51 -1.20
CA HIS A 214 -2.24 -4.93 -0.06
C HIS A 214 -2.88 -6.29 -0.32
N LEU A 215 -2.79 -7.17 0.67
CA LEU A 215 -3.48 -8.45 0.71
C LEU A 215 -4.15 -8.58 2.07
N SER A 216 -5.42 -8.97 2.10
CA SER A 216 -6.05 -9.37 3.36
C SER A 216 -7.11 -10.44 3.18
N VAL A 217 -7.33 -11.21 4.25
CA VAL A 217 -8.44 -12.15 4.44
C VAL A 217 -9.04 -11.91 5.82
N HIS A 218 -10.35 -11.72 5.89
CA HIS A 218 -11.06 -11.31 7.11
C HIS A 218 -12.55 -11.66 7.07
N SER A 219 -13.26 -11.39 8.17
CA SER A 219 -14.71 -11.53 8.30
C SER A 219 -15.45 -10.19 8.46
N LEU A 220 -14.76 -9.06 8.26
CA LEU A 220 -15.35 -7.71 8.32
C LEU A 220 -16.58 -7.54 7.42
N VAL A 221 -17.52 -6.72 7.89
CA VAL A 221 -18.76 -6.35 7.21
C VAL A 221 -18.55 -5.06 6.42
N ARG A 222 -19.04 -5.03 5.18
CA ARG A 222 -18.93 -3.88 4.28
C ARG A 222 -20.06 -2.88 4.50
N VAL A 223 -19.69 -1.63 4.73
CA VAL A 223 -20.57 -0.45 4.72
C VAL A 223 -20.26 0.38 3.48
N SER A 224 -21.09 0.24 2.45
CA SER A 224 -20.89 0.93 1.18
C SER A 224 -21.32 2.38 1.24
N ALA A 225 -20.54 3.25 0.59
CA ALA A 225 -20.91 4.63 0.37
C ALA A 225 -22.08 4.75 -0.61
N ALA A 226 -22.88 5.81 -0.50
CA ALA A 226 -24.03 6.03 -1.37
C ALA A 226 -23.65 6.33 -2.84
N ARG A 227 -22.42 6.80 -3.07
CA ARG A 227 -21.90 7.21 -4.38
C ARG A 227 -20.47 6.71 -4.52
N ARG A 228 -20.05 6.40 -5.76
CA ARG A 228 -18.76 5.78 -6.10
C ARG A 228 -18.62 4.38 -5.49
N ASN A 229 -17.65 3.61 -5.98
CA ASN A 229 -17.37 2.27 -5.45
C ASN A 229 -16.45 2.36 -4.21
N TYR A 230 -16.92 3.06 -3.18
CA TYR A 230 -16.18 3.27 -1.93
C TYR A 230 -16.87 2.53 -0.78
N SER A 231 -16.07 1.98 0.12
CA SER A 231 -16.61 1.27 1.28
C SER A 231 -15.74 1.46 2.52
N VAL A 232 -16.37 1.31 3.68
CA VAL A 232 -15.69 1.11 4.96
C VAL A 232 -16.01 -0.30 5.43
N LEU A 233 -15.01 -1.10 5.74
CA LEU A 233 -15.14 -2.48 6.20
C LEU A 233 -14.77 -2.52 7.69
N VAL A 234 -15.67 -3.02 8.52
CA VAL A 234 -15.57 -2.99 9.99
C VAL A 234 -16.03 -4.30 10.61
N ALA A 235 -15.73 -4.51 11.90
CA ALA A 235 -16.37 -5.57 12.68
C ALA A 235 -17.90 -5.41 12.67
N GLY A 236 -18.64 -6.52 12.80
CA GLY A 236 -20.09 -6.53 12.72
C GLY A 236 -20.80 -5.61 13.71
N ASP A 237 -20.25 -5.46 14.92
CA ASP A 237 -20.80 -4.57 15.96
C ASP A 237 -20.53 -3.08 15.69
N SER A 238 -19.55 -2.78 14.83
CA SER A 238 -19.09 -1.42 14.52
C SER A 238 -19.74 -0.82 13.26
N VAL A 239 -20.67 -1.55 12.62
CA VAL A 239 -21.33 -1.15 11.36
C VAL A 239 -21.98 0.23 11.43
N ALA A 240 -22.71 0.51 12.52
CA ALA A 240 -23.36 1.81 12.70
C ALA A 240 -22.34 2.96 12.85
N GLN A 241 -21.19 2.68 13.46
CA GLN A 241 -20.14 3.66 13.72
C GLN A 241 -19.35 4.05 12.45
N ALA A 242 -19.39 3.20 11.41
CA ALA A 242 -18.73 3.45 10.13
C ALA A 242 -19.51 4.41 9.20
N ALA A 243 -20.77 4.70 9.52
CA ALA A 243 -21.69 5.39 8.62
C ALA A 243 -21.21 6.80 8.24
N MET A 244 -20.63 7.54 9.20
CA MET A 244 -20.11 8.89 8.95
C MET A 244 -18.97 8.86 7.93
N ALA A 245 -17.98 7.97 8.11
CA ALA A 245 -16.85 7.85 7.19
C ALA A 245 -17.33 7.46 5.78
N ALA A 246 -18.22 6.47 5.67
CA ALA A 246 -18.79 6.03 4.39
C ALA A 246 -19.54 7.17 3.67
N ALA A 247 -20.22 8.06 4.41
CA ALA A 247 -20.91 9.22 3.84
C ALA A 247 -19.95 10.34 3.39
N LEU A 248 -18.84 10.54 4.10
CA LEU A 248 -17.87 11.60 3.79
C LEU A 248 -16.96 11.26 2.60
N LEU A 249 -16.58 10.00 2.41
CA LEU A 249 -15.62 9.58 1.37
C LEU A 249 -15.96 10.09 -0.04
N PRO A 250 -17.19 9.93 -0.56
CA PRO A 250 -17.51 10.40 -1.92
C PRO A 250 -17.48 11.92 -2.01
N THR A 251 -17.95 12.62 -0.96
CA THR A 251 -17.99 14.08 -0.91
C THR A 251 -16.58 14.67 -0.89
N ALA A 252 -15.66 14.08 -0.11
CA ALA A 252 -14.26 14.47 -0.08
C ALA A 252 -13.59 14.26 -1.45
N ALA A 253 -13.88 13.14 -2.11
CA ALA A 253 -13.31 12.82 -3.40
C ALA A 253 -13.89 13.65 -4.56
N ASP A 254 -15.19 13.98 -4.53
CA ASP A 254 -15.81 14.94 -5.44
C ASP A 254 -15.17 16.33 -5.27
N LEU A 255 -14.99 16.76 -4.01
CA LEU A 255 -14.40 18.06 -3.72
C LEU A 255 -12.94 18.15 -4.17
N LEU A 256 -12.11 17.16 -3.84
CA LEU A 256 -10.72 17.14 -4.29
C LEU A 256 -10.64 17.17 -5.82
N GLN A 257 -11.52 16.43 -6.50
CA GLN A 257 -11.58 16.44 -7.95
C GLN A 257 -11.90 17.83 -8.51
N THR A 258 -12.75 18.63 -7.84
CA THR A 258 -13.00 20.02 -8.28
C THR A 258 -11.76 20.90 -8.22
N TRP A 259 -10.84 20.65 -7.29
CA TRP A 259 -9.59 21.43 -7.17
C TRP A 259 -8.54 21.03 -8.21
N LEU A 260 -8.68 19.82 -8.75
CA LEU A 260 -7.70 19.17 -9.61
C LEU A 260 -8.27 18.89 -11.01
N LEU A 261 -9.36 19.57 -11.40
CA LEU A 261 -10.09 19.36 -12.67
C LEU A 261 -9.19 19.31 -13.90
N ASP A 262 -8.13 20.13 -13.94
CA ASP A 262 -7.22 20.19 -15.10
C ASP A 262 -6.00 19.25 -14.98
N LEU A 263 -5.92 18.41 -13.94
CA LEU A 263 -4.82 17.46 -13.73
C LEU A 263 -5.29 16.02 -13.98
N PRO A 264 -4.86 15.39 -15.09
CA PRO A 264 -5.12 13.98 -15.31
C PRO A 264 -4.16 13.09 -14.50
N PRO A 265 -4.60 11.93 -13.96
CA PRO A 265 -5.98 11.42 -13.94
C PRO A 265 -6.87 11.97 -12.79
N PRO A 266 -8.19 12.14 -13.02
CA PRO A 266 -9.07 12.93 -12.16
C PRO A 266 -9.47 12.24 -10.83
N LEU A 267 -9.37 10.92 -10.72
CA LEU A 267 -9.19 10.17 -9.48
C LEU A 267 -8.91 8.70 -9.86
N PRO A 268 -7.78 8.07 -9.48
CA PRO A 268 -7.19 7.15 -10.45
C PRO A 268 -7.58 5.67 -10.26
N LEU A 269 -8.34 5.33 -9.21
CA LEU A 269 -8.74 3.94 -8.97
C LEU A 269 -10.26 3.74 -9.00
N PRO A 270 -10.72 2.61 -9.57
CA PRO A 270 -12.15 2.29 -9.73
C PRO A 270 -12.84 1.94 -8.39
N LYS A 271 -12.10 1.89 -7.28
CA LYS A 271 -12.62 1.70 -5.92
C LYS A 271 -11.73 2.37 -4.87
N MET A 272 -12.23 2.46 -3.65
CA MET A 272 -11.48 2.82 -2.45
C MET A 272 -12.12 2.18 -1.23
N ASP A 273 -11.42 1.25 -0.60
CA ASP A 273 -11.89 0.57 0.61
C ASP A 273 -11.08 1.05 1.83
N ILE A 274 -11.75 1.36 2.95
CA ILE A 274 -11.11 1.56 4.25
C ILE A 274 -11.38 0.33 5.09
N LEU A 275 -10.35 -0.44 5.44
CA LEU A 275 -10.43 -1.59 6.33
C LEU A 275 -10.08 -1.12 7.74
N VAL A 276 -11.05 -1.21 8.63
CA VAL A 276 -10.86 -0.91 10.04
C VAL A 276 -10.65 -2.22 10.76
N PHE A 277 -9.42 -2.44 11.19
CA PHE A 277 -9.06 -3.63 11.97
C PHE A 277 -8.99 -3.25 13.45
N PRO A 278 -9.64 -4.00 14.35
CA PRO A 278 -9.50 -3.79 15.78
C PRO A 278 -8.07 -4.05 16.25
N ASP A 279 -7.65 -3.31 17.28
CA ASP A 279 -6.37 -3.49 17.98
C ASP A 279 -5.11 -3.52 17.09
N ILE A 280 -5.06 -2.68 16.05
CA ILE A 280 -3.82 -2.52 15.26
C ILE A 280 -2.81 -1.57 15.94
N ALA A 281 -1.53 -1.91 15.82
CA ALA A 281 -0.43 -1.17 16.42
C ALA A 281 -0.01 0.11 15.65
N PHE A 282 -0.71 0.44 14.57
CA PHE A 282 -0.40 1.60 13.73
C PHE A 282 -1.69 2.36 13.38
N GLU A 283 -1.59 3.68 13.20
CA GLU A 283 -2.75 4.53 12.96
C GLU A 283 -3.38 4.26 11.58
N THR A 284 -2.56 4.36 10.53
CA THR A 284 -3.02 4.18 9.14
C THR A 284 -1.91 3.60 8.25
N SER A 285 -2.29 2.78 7.28
CA SER A 285 -1.45 2.41 6.13
C SER A 285 -2.21 2.70 4.84
N LEU A 286 -1.61 3.56 4.02
CA LEU A 286 -2.24 4.17 2.85
C LEU A 286 -1.71 3.49 1.59
N SER A 287 -2.40 2.46 1.14
CA SER A 287 -2.13 1.81 -0.15
C SER A 287 -3.12 2.27 -1.21
N PRO A 288 -2.73 2.40 -2.48
CA PRO A 288 -3.67 2.81 -3.52
C PRO A 288 -4.85 1.84 -3.64
N GLY A 289 -6.07 2.36 -3.52
CA GLY A 289 -7.35 1.65 -3.62
C GLY A 289 -7.82 1.04 -2.29
N ILE A 290 -6.95 1.02 -1.28
CA ILE A 290 -7.21 0.35 -0.01
C ILE A 290 -6.39 0.94 1.14
N VAL A 291 -7.09 1.40 2.18
CA VAL A 291 -6.48 1.94 3.39
C VAL A 291 -6.78 1.02 4.55
N THR A 292 -5.80 0.72 5.38
CA THR A 292 -6.03 0.13 6.70
C THR A 292 -5.89 1.20 7.76
N CYS A 293 -6.76 1.20 8.76
CA CYS A 293 -6.71 2.15 9.87
C CYS A 293 -7.24 1.54 11.16
N SER A 294 -6.90 2.18 12.27
CA SER A 294 -7.40 1.81 13.59
C SER A 294 -8.82 2.35 13.80
N GLU A 295 -9.52 1.76 14.76
CA GLU A 295 -10.92 2.07 15.06
C GLU A 295 -11.15 3.53 15.49
N ASP A 296 -10.24 4.07 16.29
CA ASP A 296 -10.29 5.44 16.83
C ASP A 296 -10.16 6.53 15.76
N HIS A 297 -9.68 6.19 14.55
CA HIS A 297 -9.52 7.11 13.43
C HIS A 297 -10.74 7.19 12.50
N ILE A 298 -11.66 6.21 12.53
CA ILE A 298 -12.76 6.11 11.55
C ILE A 298 -14.14 5.85 12.19
N LEU A 299 -14.21 5.19 13.34
CA LEU A 299 -15.48 4.87 13.98
C LEU A 299 -16.00 6.07 14.78
N PHE A 300 -17.24 6.46 14.51
CA PHE A 300 -17.90 7.57 15.17
C PHE A 300 -19.39 7.29 15.40
N MET A 301 -19.87 7.55 16.62
CA MET A 301 -21.27 7.44 16.98
C MET A 301 -21.77 8.73 17.64
N GLU A 302 -22.79 9.34 17.04
CA GLU A 302 -23.40 10.56 17.56
C GLU A 302 -23.99 10.32 18.96
N GLY A 303 -23.76 11.27 19.88
CA GLY A 303 -24.21 11.20 21.27
C GLY A 303 -23.33 10.33 22.19
N ILE A 304 -22.35 9.60 21.65
CA ILE A 304 -21.44 8.74 22.43
C ILE A 304 -19.98 9.15 22.22
N SER A 305 -19.55 9.30 20.96
CA SER A 305 -18.20 9.74 20.61
C SER A 305 -17.99 11.22 20.93
N ASN A 306 -16.75 11.58 21.27
CA ASN A 306 -16.39 12.96 21.59
C ASN A 306 -16.03 13.77 20.33
N ALA A 307 -15.85 15.07 20.53
CA ALA A 307 -15.45 16.02 19.50
C ALA A 307 -14.16 15.62 18.75
N ARG A 308 -13.16 15.13 19.48
CA ARG A 308 -11.87 14.72 18.89
C ARG A 308 -12.03 13.51 17.97
N SER A 309 -12.89 12.54 18.33
CA SER A 309 -13.20 11.41 17.46
C SER A 309 -13.82 11.88 16.14
N GLU A 310 -14.75 12.84 16.18
CA GLU A 310 -15.33 13.41 14.94
C GLU A 310 -14.25 14.06 14.07
N GLN A 311 -13.32 14.83 14.67
CA GLN A 311 -12.19 15.44 13.95
C GLN A 311 -11.32 14.39 13.28
N LEU A 312 -10.97 13.32 14.00
CA LEU A 312 -10.13 12.24 13.47
C LEU A 312 -10.79 11.55 12.28
N VAL A 313 -12.11 11.30 12.30
CA VAL A 313 -12.82 10.74 11.15
C VAL A 313 -12.70 11.65 9.93
N VAL A 314 -12.95 12.95 10.10
CA VAL A 314 -12.89 13.92 9.00
C VAL A 314 -11.47 14.03 8.43
N LEU A 315 -10.46 14.12 9.31
CA LEU A 315 -9.05 14.19 8.93
C LEU A 315 -8.58 12.91 8.25
N THR A 316 -8.99 11.74 8.73
CA THR A 316 -8.60 10.45 8.14
C THR A 316 -9.20 10.30 6.74
N VAL A 317 -10.50 10.59 6.57
CA VAL A 317 -11.16 10.57 5.25
C VAL A 317 -10.48 11.55 4.28
N ALA A 318 -10.19 12.77 4.72
CA ALA A 318 -9.51 13.77 3.90
C ALA A 318 -8.09 13.36 3.50
N ASN A 319 -7.32 12.76 4.43
CA ASN A 319 -5.97 12.27 4.16
C ASN A 319 -6.00 11.10 3.18
N THR A 320 -6.90 10.13 3.40
CA THR A 320 -7.09 8.98 2.52
C THR A 320 -7.32 9.46 1.09
N VAL A 321 -8.31 10.32 0.85
CA VAL A 321 -8.62 10.82 -0.50
C VAL A 321 -7.45 11.59 -1.12
N SER A 322 -6.76 12.43 -0.34
CA SER A 322 -5.60 13.20 -0.80
C SER A 322 -4.44 12.29 -1.21
N TYR A 323 -4.10 11.32 -0.37
CA TYR A 323 -3.03 10.36 -0.62
C TYR A 323 -3.34 9.46 -1.81
N GLN A 324 -4.58 8.98 -1.96
CA GLN A 324 -5.00 8.17 -3.12
C GLN A 324 -4.72 8.88 -4.44
N TRP A 325 -4.98 10.18 -4.50
CA TRP A 325 -4.67 10.96 -5.69
C TRP A 325 -3.15 11.13 -5.87
N LEU A 326 -2.43 11.53 -4.81
CA LEU A 326 -0.99 11.82 -4.90
C LEU A 326 -0.09 10.61 -5.13
N SER A 327 -0.43 9.44 -4.58
CA SER A 327 0.37 8.21 -4.69
C SER A 327 0.49 7.68 -6.12
N LEU A 328 -0.54 7.91 -6.93
CA LEU A 328 -0.62 7.45 -8.32
C LEU A 328 -0.01 8.47 -9.30
N HIS A 329 0.15 9.71 -8.87
CA HIS A 329 0.99 10.67 -9.57
C HIS A 329 2.43 10.38 -9.14
N LEU A 330 3.34 10.19 -10.11
CA LEU A 330 4.74 9.80 -9.89
C LEU A 330 5.52 10.89 -9.09
N MET A 331 5.28 10.96 -7.78
CA MET A 331 6.03 11.83 -6.89
C MET A 331 7.33 11.12 -6.52
N PRO A 332 8.49 11.66 -6.91
CA PRO A 332 9.79 10.98 -6.77
C PRO A 332 10.27 10.82 -5.33
N ARG A 333 9.66 11.52 -4.38
CA ARG A 333 10.12 11.61 -2.99
C ARG A 333 8.93 11.46 -2.05
N GLY A 334 9.00 10.47 -1.16
CA GLY A 334 7.96 10.17 -0.18
C GLY A 334 7.56 11.41 0.64
N TRP A 335 8.54 12.15 1.17
CA TRP A 335 8.27 13.35 1.97
C TRP A 335 7.47 14.43 1.23
N LEU A 336 7.64 14.57 -0.09
CA LEU A 336 6.91 15.56 -0.87
C LEU A 336 5.45 15.15 -1.05
N ARG A 337 5.23 13.86 -1.35
CA ARG A 337 3.90 13.27 -1.42
C ARG A 337 3.20 13.43 -0.08
N ASP A 338 3.85 13.03 1.00
CA ASP A 338 3.27 13.01 2.35
C ASP A 338 2.99 14.44 2.83
N GLY A 339 3.91 15.39 2.62
CA GLY A 339 3.69 16.80 2.98
C GLY A 339 2.55 17.48 2.21
N ILE A 340 2.41 17.21 0.91
CA ILE A 340 1.26 17.73 0.13
C ILE A 340 -0.03 17.04 0.57
N ALA A 341 0.01 15.74 0.88
CA ALA A 341 -1.15 15.00 1.39
C ALA A 341 -1.65 15.61 2.71
N THR A 342 -0.74 15.90 3.65
CA THR A 342 -1.08 16.56 4.93
C THR A 342 -1.65 17.96 4.73
N TYR A 343 -1.10 18.76 3.80
CA TYR A 343 -1.67 20.07 3.51
C TYR A 343 -3.09 19.97 2.93
N LEU A 344 -3.29 19.08 1.95
CA LEU A 344 -4.60 18.86 1.33
C LEU A 344 -5.60 18.25 2.32
N GLN A 345 -5.15 17.39 3.23
CA GLN A 345 -5.95 16.81 4.30
C GLN A 345 -6.65 17.90 5.12
N TYR A 346 -5.90 18.87 5.67
CA TYR A 346 -6.47 19.93 6.48
C TYR A 346 -7.35 20.87 5.65
N LYS A 347 -6.96 21.19 4.42
CA LYS A 347 -7.78 22.02 3.51
C LYS A 347 -9.11 21.35 3.16
N LEU A 348 -9.10 20.06 2.84
CA LEU A 348 -10.32 19.30 2.55
C LEU A 348 -11.19 19.19 3.81
N ALA A 349 -10.59 18.89 4.96
CA ALA A 349 -11.28 18.82 6.23
C ALA A 349 -12.01 20.15 6.56
N SER A 350 -11.35 21.29 6.35
CA SER A 350 -11.95 22.63 6.50
C SER A 350 -13.20 22.82 5.65
N GLN A 351 -13.25 22.23 4.44
CA GLN A 351 -14.43 22.36 3.58
C GLN A 351 -15.50 21.31 3.85
N LEU A 352 -15.12 20.10 4.24
CA LEU A 352 -16.07 19.06 4.67
C LEU A 352 -16.81 19.46 5.94
N LYS A 353 -16.13 20.16 6.85
CA LYS A 353 -16.65 20.57 8.16
C LYS A 353 -16.17 21.99 8.52
N PRO A 354 -16.76 23.05 7.94
CA PRO A 354 -16.31 24.44 8.12
C PRO A 354 -16.35 24.95 9.57
N SER A 355 -17.26 24.43 10.40
CA SER A 355 -17.40 24.83 11.81
C SER A 355 -16.17 24.50 12.67
N TRP A 356 -15.31 23.58 12.21
CA TRP A 356 -14.19 23.05 12.98
C TRP A 356 -12.88 23.80 12.78
N ARG A 357 -12.81 24.73 11.82
CA ARG A 357 -11.63 25.59 11.57
C ARG A 357 -10.31 24.81 11.45
N PHE A 358 -10.32 23.70 10.69
CA PHE A 358 -9.12 22.85 10.52
C PHE A 358 -7.90 23.62 9.99
N ASP A 359 -8.10 24.69 9.21
CA ASP A 359 -7.01 25.57 8.77
C ASP A 359 -6.20 26.17 9.94
N GLU A 360 -6.83 26.45 11.07
CA GLU A 360 -6.15 26.93 12.28
C GLU A 360 -5.50 25.79 13.04
N LEU A 361 -6.16 24.62 13.11
CA LEU A 361 -5.60 23.40 13.68
C LEU A 361 -4.33 22.96 12.96
N PHE A 362 -4.24 23.12 11.63
CA PHE A 362 -3.02 22.84 10.88
C PHE A 362 -1.80 23.58 11.45
N THR A 363 -1.98 24.83 11.91
CA THR A 363 -0.89 25.61 12.50
C THR A 363 -0.44 25.01 13.83
N LEU A 364 -1.39 24.56 14.65
CA LEU A 364 -1.11 24.02 15.98
C LEU A 364 -0.61 22.57 15.94
N ASP A 365 -1.26 21.71 15.16
CA ASP A 365 -1.01 20.28 15.13
C ASP A 365 0.21 19.94 14.27
N ILE A 366 0.41 20.66 13.16
CA ILE A 366 1.50 20.38 12.22
C ILE A 366 2.64 21.36 12.41
N LEU A 367 2.42 22.66 12.15
CA LEU A 367 3.53 23.62 12.10
C LEU A 367 4.25 23.75 13.45
N HIS A 368 3.51 23.97 14.55
CA HIS A 368 4.13 24.08 15.88
C HIS A 368 4.88 22.81 16.29
N GLN A 369 4.29 21.63 16.08
CA GLN A 369 4.96 20.36 16.42
C GLN A 369 6.25 20.19 15.62
N THR A 370 6.22 20.46 14.31
CA THR A 370 7.44 20.29 13.52
C THR A 370 8.53 21.30 13.87
N PHE A 371 8.18 22.53 14.27
CA PHE A 371 9.17 23.49 14.77
C PHE A 371 9.80 23.04 16.09
N LEU A 372 9.03 22.40 16.99
CA LEU A 372 9.57 21.84 18.23
C LEU A 372 10.54 20.70 17.96
N GLU A 373 10.16 19.75 17.10
CA GLU A 373 11.03 18.63 16.72
C GLU A 373 12.34 19.11 16.10
N GLU A 374 12.31 20.17 15.30
CA GLU A 374 13.51 20.74 14.70
C GLU A 374 14.45 21.37 15.74
N LEU A 375 13.89 22.07 16.74
CA LEU A 375 14.68 22.70 17.80
C LEU A 375 15.44 21.66 18.64
N ASP A 376 14.89 20.46 18.80
CA ASP A 376 15.48 19.36 19.58
C ASP A 376 16.51 18.53 18.78
N MET A 377 16.72 18.78 17.49
CA MET A 377 17.68 18.04 16.67
C MET A 377 19.14 18.42 16.98
N PRO A 378 20.05 17.45 17.25
CA PRO A 378 21.45 17.74 17.51
C PRO A 378 22.15 18.29 16.27
N LYS A 379 22.79 19.47 16.43
CA LYS A 379 23.45 20.25 15.37
C LYS A 379 24.64 19.56 14.64
N SER A 380 25.00 18.33 15.01
CA SER A 380 26.20 17.63 14.52
C SER A 380 25.93 16.56 13.45
N VAL A 381 24.74 16.53 12.84
CA VAL A 381 24.45 15.61 11.74
C VAL A 381 24.52 16.39 10.42
N GLU A 382 25.68 16.36 9.75
CA GLU A 382 25.85 16.84 8.36
C GLU A 382 25.02 16.04 7.33
N ASN A 383 24.30 15.01 7.77
CA ASN A 383 23.15 14.45 7.05
C ASN A 383 21.86 15.05 7.62
N VAL A 384 21.64 16.33 7.29
CA VAL A 384 20.35 16.99 7.48
C VAL A 384 19.29 16.10 6.86
N SER A 385 18.44 15.54 7.71
CA SER A 385 17.23 14.87 7.25
C SER A 385 16.47 15.86 6.36
N PRO A 386 15.96 15.48 5.19
CA PRO A 386 15.20 16.36 4.32
C PRO A 386 13.78 16.64 4.87
N LEU A 387 13.63 16.71 6.19
CA LEU A 387 12.39 17.02 6.87
C LEU A 387 12.13 18.53 6.78
N LEU A 388 11.02 18.92 6.16
CA LEU A 388 10.37 20.23 6.24
C LEU A 388 11.07 21.49 5.66
N TYR A 389 12.40 21.63 5.74
CA TYR A 389 13.02 22.96 5.68
C TYR A 389 13.25 23.59 4.31
N LYS A 390 13.45 22.81 3.25
CA LYS A 390 13.73 23.43 1.94
C LYS A 390 12.48 23.86 1.16
N LYS A 391 11.27 23.60 1.66
CA LYS A 391 10.02 23.90 0.93
C LYS A 391 8.82 24.39 1.74
N VAL A 392 8.97 24.64 3.04
CA VAL A 392 8.29 25.83 3.58
C VAL A 392 8.95 27.09 3.00
N ALA A 393 10.26 27.06 2.76
CA ALA A 393 11.08 28.25 2.47
C ALA A 393 11.08 28.77 1.02
N THR A 394 10.08 28.49 0.18
CA THR A 394 9.99 29.28 -1.08
C THR A 394 8.60 29.51 -1.64
N THR A 395 7.57 28.72 -1.29
CA THR A 395 6.23 28.94 -1.89
C THR A 395 5.08 28.25 -1.13
N LEU A 396 5.01 28.46 0.18
CA LEU A 396 3.84 29.17 0.73
C LEU A 396 4.32 30.61 0.96
#